data_AF-C5TBF8-F1
#
_entry.id   AF-C5TBF8-F1
#
_cell.length_a   1.000
_cell.length_b   1.000
_cell.length_c   1.000
_cell.angle_alpha   90.00
_cell.angle_beta   90.00
_cell.angle_gamma   90.00
#
_symmetry.space_group_name_H-M   'P 1'
#
loop_
_entity.id
_entity.type
_entity.pdbx_description
1 polymer ?
#
loop_
_entity_poly.entity_id
_entity_poly.type
_entity_poly.pdbx_seq_one_letter_code
_entity_poly.pdbx_strand_id
1 'polypeptide(L)' 'MWVSRRRSGTCAALRWSAVQQRYLCGMVAEPGDVTGWTHPLAVRLQVWLARRWVAAGAGCDADVRAEPPGLG' A
#
# COMPACT_ATOMS: atom_id res chain seq x y z
N MET A 1 0.81 2.36 11.30
CA MET A 1 0.49 3.79 11.52
C MET A 1 1.72 4.68 11.74
N TRP A 2 2.87 4.39 11.10
CA TRP A 2 4.08 5.23 11.25
C TRP A 2 4.37 6.04 9.97
N VAL A 3 4.06 5.45 8.81
CA VAL A 3 4.34 6.04 7.50
C VAL A 3 3.37 7.18 7.13
N SER A 4 2.07 7.01 7.39
CA SER A 4 1.07 8.00 6.96
C SER A 4 1.11 9.29 7.78
N ARG A 5 1.52 9.22 9.06
CA ARG A 5 1.25 10.22 10.12
C ARG A 5 -0.21 10.67 10.27
N ARG A 6 -1.13 10.17 9.44
CA ARG A 6 -2.57 10.38 9.54
C ARG A 6 -3.22 9.22 10.28
N ARG A 7 -4.10 9.56 11.22
CA ARG A 7 -4.91 8.62 12.00
C ARG A 7 -6.27 8.32 11.37
N SER A 8 -6.72 9.20 10.49
CA SER A 8 -8.02 9.12 9.81
C SER A 8 -7.83 9.46 8.32
N GLY A 9 -8.64 8.85 7.46
CA GLY A 9 -8.55 9.00 6.00
C GLY A 9 -7.52 8.08 5.33
N THR A 10 -7.32 8.28 4.03
CA THR A 10 -6.42 7.45 3.21
C THR A 10 -4.95 7.66 3.60
N CYS A 11 -4.16 6.58 3.50
CA CYS A 11 -2.73 6.63 3.75
C CYS A 11 -2.04 7.58 2.76
N ALA A 12 -1.13 8.44 3.22
CA ALA A 12 -0.37 9.34 2.35
C ALA A 12 0.48 8.59 1.30
N ALA A 13 0.87 7.35 1.60
CA ALA A 13 1.61 6.48 0.70
C ALA A 13 0.70 5.69 -0.25
N LEU A 14 -0.63 5.80 -0.18
CA LEU A 14 -1.53 5.08 -1.09
C LEU A 14 -1.35 5.60 -2.53
N ARG A 15 -1.18 4.68 -3.48
CA ARG A 15 -1.03 5.00 -4.91
C ARG A 15 -1.97 4.15 -5.74
N TRP A 16 -2.63 4.76 -6.73
CA TRP A 16 -3.41 4.03 -7.71
C TRP A 16 -2.46 3.39 -8.74
N SER A 17 -2.58 2.08 -8.96
CA SER A 17 -1.90 1.40 -10.07
C SER A 17 -2.87 1.23 -11.22
N ALA A 18 -2.67 2.00 -12.30
CA ALA A 18 -3.47 1.86 -13.51
C ALA A 18 -3.28 0.48 -14.17
N VAL A 19 -2.08 -0.09 -14.09
CA VAL A 19 -1.78 -1.42 -14.66
C VAL A 19 -2.58 -2.52 -13.97
N GLN A 20 -2.64 -2.47 -12.64
CA GLN A 20 -3.29 -3.51 -11.83
C GLN A 20 -4.74 -3.14 -11.44
N GLN A 21 -5.22 -1.96 -11.89
CA GLN A 21 -6.53 -1.38 -11.54
C GLN A 21 -6.83 -1.46 -10.04
N ARG A 22 -5.81 -1.25 -9.20
CA ARG A 22 -5.92 -1.36 -7.74
C ARG A 22 -5.01 -0.39 -7.02
N TYR A 23 -5.36 -0.07 -5.79
CA TYR A 23 -4.49 0.71 -4.92
C TYR A 23 -3.35 -0.15 -4.36
N LEU A 24 -2.14 0.39 -4.40
CA LEU A 24 -0.93 -0.20 -3.84
C LEU A 24 -0.39 0.69 -2.72
N CYS A 25 0.29 0.06 -1.77
CA CYS A 25 1.07 0.80 -0.78
C CYS A 25 2.37 1.30 -1.43
N GLY A 26 2.59 2.61 -1.44
CA GLY A 26 3.79 3.25 -1.96
C GLY A 26 5.06 2.79 -1.25
N MET A 27 5.01 2.37 0.00
CA MET A 27 6.17 1.75 0.68
C MET A 27 6.60 0.41 0.07
N VAL A 28 5.71 -0.26 -0.65
CA VAL A 28 6.00 -1.54 -1.34
C VAL A 28 6.31 -1.30 -2.81
N ALA A 29 5.57 -0.38 -3.46
CA ALA A 29 5.76 -0.08 -4.88
C ALA A 29 7.01 0.80 -5.11
N GLU A 30 7.13 1.92 -4.39
CA GLU A 30 8.13 2.96 -4.62
C GLU A 30 8.53 3.63 -3.28
N PRO A 31 9.26 2.94 -2.39
CA PRO A 31 9.54 3.47 -1.05
C PRO A 31 10.45 4.70 -1.09
N GLY A 32 11.31 4.83 -2.11
CA GLY A 32 12.19 5.98 -2.28
C GLY A 32 11.42 7.29 -2.41
N ASP A 33 10.29 7.29 -3.11
CA ASP A 33 9.42 8.46 -3.26
C ASP A 33 8.65 8.78 -1.97
N VAL A 34 8.45 7.79 -1.09
CA VAL A 34 7.75 7.98 0.18
C VAL A 34 8.70 8.42 1.29
N THR A 35 9.92 7.89 1.33
CA THR A 35 10.90 8.14 2.41
C THR A 35 11.99 9.15 2.03
N GLY A 36 12.17 9.42 0.74
CA GLY A 36 13.25 10.25 0.20
C GLY A 36 14.61 9.54 0.11
N TRP A 37 14.69 8.25 0.46
CA TRP A 37 15.94 7.50 0.48
C TRP A 37 16.16 6.83 -0.88
N THR A 38 17.24 7.20 -1.56
CA THR A 38 17.56 6.69 -2.91
C THR A 38 18.62 5.59 -2.91
N HIS A 39 19.26 5.33 -1.78
CA HIS A 39 20.30 4.31 -1.70
C HIS A 39 19.71 2.91 -1.96
N PRO A 40 20.21 2.15 -2.94
CA PRO A 40 19.54 0.94 -3.45
C PRO A 40 19.39 -0.15 -2.40
N LEU A 41 20.39 -0.35 -1.52
CA LEU A 41 20.28 -1.31 -0.42
C LEU A 41 19.22 -0.90 0.61
N ALA A 42 19.10 0.40 0.89
CA ALA A 42 18.12 0.89 1.85
C ALA A 42 16.69 0.77 1.29
N VAL A 43 16.50 1.10 0.01
CA VAL A 43 15.23 0.89 -0.70
C VAL A 43 14.82 -0.58 -0.66
N ARG A 44 15.73 -1.51 -0.94
CA ARG A 44 15.43 -2.96 -0.90
C ARG A 44 15.03 -3.43 0.50
N LEU A 45 15.73 -2.96 1.54
CA LEU A 45 15.40 -3.29 2.93
C LEU A 45 14.02 -2.75 3.30
N GLN A 46 13.69 -1.53 2.88
CA GLN A 46 12.38 -0.91 3.10
C GLN A 46 11.24 -1.71 2.46
N VAL A 47 11.39 -2.13 1.19
CA VAL A 47 10.38 -2.98 0.53
C VAL A 47 10.17 -4.28 1.30
N TRP A 48 11.25 -4.94 1.73
CA TRP A 48 11.17 -6.20 2.46
C TRP A 48 10.44 -6.04 3.80
N LEU A 49 10.82 -5.03 4.59
CA LEU A 49 10.15 -4.70 5.85
C LEU A 49 8.67 -4.35 5.63
N ALA A 50 8.37 -3.52 4.63
CA ALA A 50 7.01 -3.11 4.31
C ALA A 50 6.11 -4.30 3.95
N ARG A 51 6.61 -5.25 3.14
CA ARG A 51 5.89 -6.49 2.82
C ARG A 51 5.62 -7.34 4.05
N ARG A 52 6.63 -7.50 4.93
CA ARG A 52 6.51 -8.27 6.17
C ARG A 52 5.51 -7.65 7.15
N TRP A 53 5.42 -6.32 7.22
CA TRP A 53 4.55 -5.63 8.18
C TRP A 53 3.10 -5.48 7.72
N VAL A 54 2.87 -5.31 6.43
CA VAL A 54 1.52 -5.12 5.87
C VAL A 54 0.88 -6.44 5.45
N ALA A 55 1.59 -7.57 5.61
CA ALA A 55 1.20 -8.89 5.11
C ALA A 55 0.78 -8.83 3.62
N ALA A 56 1.38 -7.92 2.86
CA ALA A 56 0.97 -7.65 1.49
C ALA A 56 1.19 -8.89 0.62
N GLY A 57 0.10 -9.48 0.12
CA GLY A 57 0.12 -10.73 -0.65
C GLY A 57 -0.06 -12.00 0.17
N ALA A 58 -0.26 -11.93 1.49
CA ALA A 58 -0.52 -13.08 2.35
C ALA A 58 -2.00 -13.52 2.41
N GLY A 59 -2.88 -12.84 1.66
CA GLY A 59 -4.32 -13.01 1.71
C GLY A 59 -5.01 -11.82 2.41
N CYS A 60 -6.28 -11.59 2.08
CA CYS A 60 -7.09 -10.60 2.76
C CYS A 60 -7.89 -11.31 3.86
N ASP A 61 -7.88 -10.77 5.07
CA ASP A 61 -8.69 -11.22 6.21
C ASP A 61 -10.10 -10.60 6.21
N ALA A 62 -10.41 -9.75 5.22
CA ALA A 62 -11.71 -9.11 5.12
C ALA A 62 -12.73 -10.01 4.39
N ASP A 63 -13.90 -10.17 4.99
CA ASP A 63 -15.08 -10.70 4.33
C ASP A 63 -15.65 -9.66 3.35
N VAL A 64 -15.26 -9.76 2.07
CA VAL A 64 -15.76 -8.88 1.01
C VAL A 64 -17.09 -9.39 0.50
N ARG A 65 -18.15 -8.57 0.61
CA ARG A 65 -19.44 -8.82 -0.04
C ARG A 65 -19.57 -7.96 -1.28
N ALA A 66 -19.80 -8.58 -2.44
CA ALA A 66 -20.14 -7.86 -3.66
C ALA A 66 -21.63 -7.49 -3.62
N GLU A 67 -21.93 -6.20 -3.61
CA GLU A 67 -23.30 -5.71 -3.76
C GLU A 67 -23.54 -5.40 -5.25
N PRO A 68 -24.59 -5.95 -5.88
CA PRO A 68 -24.91 -5.59 -7.25
C PRO A 68 -25.22 -4.08 -7.33
N PRO A 69 -24.91 -3.42 -8.46
CA PRO A 69 -25.28 -2.02 -8.65
C PRO A 69 -26.81 -1.90 -8.51
N GLY A 70 -27.25 -1.08 -7.56
CA GLY A 70 -28.67 -0.84 -7.33
C GLY A 70 -29.32 -0.30 -8.60
N LEU A 71 -30.33 -1.02 -9.11
CA LEU A 71 -31.25 -0.51 -10.12
C LEU A 71 -32.11 0.57 -9.46
N GLY A 72 -31.68 1.82 -9.60
CA GLY A 72 -32.44 3.03 -9.27
C GLY A 72 -32.89 3.75 -10.52
#